data_AF-A0A226X471-F1
#
_entry.id   AF-A0A226X471-F1
#
_cell.length_a   1.000
_cell.length_b   1.000
_cell.length_c   1.000
_cell.angle_alpha   90.00
_cell.angle_beta   90.00
_cell.angle_gamma   90.00
#
_symmetry.space_group_name_H-M   'P 1'
#
loop_
_entity.id
_entity.type
_entity.pdbx_description
1 polymer ?
#
loop_
_entity_poly.entity_id
_entity_poly.type
_entity_poly.pdbx_seq_one_letter_code
_entity_poly.pdbx_strand_id
1 'polypeptide(L)'
;MRADIEHGLLWDYGFGGGAVFASRIYWSALTVLDPLAAVLLFVKPRAGIGLTALIIFSDVIHNTYYVAVSDQWTNLFYLSQVGFLVLVFALSPIAWRGLRSRTPIRGGGACG
;
A
#
# COMPACT_ATOMS: atom_id res chain seq x y z
N MET A 1 12.72 -13.87 -2.03
CA MET A 1 13.46 -14.21 -3.26
C MET A 1 13.73 -15.71 -3.47
N ARG A 2 13.54 -16.61 -2.50
CA ARG A 2 13.56 -18.08 -2.78
C ARG A 2 12.18 -18.71 -2.94
N ALA A 3 11.17 -18.18 -2.23
CA ALA A 3 9.79 -18.67 -2.34
C ALA A 3 9.15 -18.41 -3.71
N ASP A 4 9.50 -17.31 -4.40
CA ASP A 4 8.86 -16.92 -5.66
C ASP A 4 9.28 -17.79 -6.86
N ILE A 5 10.46 -18.42 -6.77
CA ILE A 5 11.08 -19.18 -7.86
C ILE A 5 10.69 -20.67 -7.80
N GLU A 6 10.50 -21.24 -6.61
CA GLU A 6 10.13 -22.66 -6.45
C GLU A 6 8.63 -22.94 -6.68
N HIS A 7 7.82 -21.89 -6.70
CA HIS A 7 6.37 -22.02 -6.55
C HIS A 7 5.58 -21.28 -7.64
N GLY A 8 6.24 -20.40 -8.41
CA GLY A 8 5.63 -19.63 -9.48
C GLY A 8 4.75 -18.48 -8.97
N LEU A 9 4.58 -17.46 -9.82
CA LEU A 9 3.74 -16.27 -9.62
C LEU A 9 2.27 -16.56 -9.26
N LEU A 10 1.87 -17.82 -9.33
CA LEU A 10 0.59 -18.34 -8.90
C LEU A 10 0.90 -19.41 -7.87
N TRP A 11 1.30 -19.08 -6.65
CA TRP A 11 1.39 -20.06 -5.56
C TRP A 11 0.12 -20.03 -4.72
N ASP A 12 -0.33 -21.20 -4.27
CA ASP A 12 -1.61 -21.37 -3.58
C ASP A 12 -1.54 -21.00 -2.09
N TYR A 13 -0.37 -20.62 -1.57
CA TYR A 13 -0.13 -20.29 -0.15
C TYR A 13 -0.83 -21.23 0.86
N GLY A 14 -0.99 -22.50 0.49
CA GLY A 14 -1.62 -23.52 1.33
C GLY A 14 -3.16 -23.52 1.38
N PHE A 15 -3.85 -22.73 0.54
CA PHE A 15 -5.33 -22.65 0.58
C PHE A 15 -6.07 -23.66 -0.32
N GLY A 16 -5.35 -24.52 -1.05
CA GLY A 16 -5.97 -25.45 -2.01
C GLY A 16 -6.73 -24.74 -3.14
N GLY A 17 -7.30 -25.49 -4.08
CA GLY A 17 -7.95 -24.97 -5.31
C GLY A 17 -9.16 -24.03 -5.15
N GLY A 18 -9.39 -23.47 -3.95
CA GLY A 18 -10.42 -22.48 -3.64
C GLY A 18 -9.88 -21.05 -3.42
N ALA A 19 -8.56 -20.82 -3.44
CA ALA A 19 -8.03 -19.45 -3.49
C ALA A 19 -8.36 -18.83 -4.85
N VAL A 20 -9.46 -18.05 -4.88
CA VAL A 20 -9.96 -17.36 -6.07
C VAL A 20 -8.78 -16.75 -6.83
N PHE A 21 -8.59 -17.14 -8.09
CA PHE A 21 -7.49 -16.71 -8.97
C PHE A 21 -7.20 -15.19 -8.89
N ALA A 22 -8.26 -14.40 -8.67
CA ALA A 22 -8.20 -12.96 -8.40
C ALA A 22 -7.27 -12.57 -7.24
N SER A 23 -7.25 -13.31 -6.14
CA SER A 23 -6.40 -13.03 -4.97
C SER A 23 -4.92 -13.29 -5.24
N ARG A 24 -4.59 -14.30 -6.05
CA ARG A 24 -3.20 -14.58 -6.44
C ARG A 24 -2.66 -13.50 -7.36
N ILE A 25 -3.50 -13.02 -8.29
CA ILE A 25 -3.18 -11.85 -9.12
C ILE A 25 -3.03 -10.60 -8.24
N TYR A 26 -3.91 -10.41 -7.26
CA TYR A 26 -3.85 -9.27 -6.35
C TYR A 26 -2.55 -9.24 -5.54
N TRP A 27 -2.17 -10.35 -4.91
CA TRP A 27 -0.92 -10.46 -4.16
C TRP A 27 0.32 -10.32 -5.06
N SER A 28 0.27 -10.87 -6.27
CA SER A 28 1.34 -10.66 -7.26
C SER A 28 1.47 -9.20 -7.66
N ALA A 29 0.35 -8.50 -7.86
CA ALA A 29 0.36 -7.09 -8.19
C ALA A 29 0.97 -6.24 -7.07
N LEU A 30 0.71 -6.57 -5.79
CA LEU A 30 1.32 -5.90 -4.64
C LEU A 30 2.85 -5.97 -4.66
N THR A 31 3.44 -7.09 -5.07
CA THR A 31 4.92 -7.21 -5.17
C THR A 31 5.55 -6.21 -6.14
N VAL A 32 4.79 -5.68 -7.10
CA VAL A 32 5.22 -4.65 -8.05
C VAL A 32 4.76 -3.27 -7.62
N LEU A 33 3.54 -3.15 -7.10
CA LEU A 33 2.93 -1.88 -6.69
C LEU A 33 3.61 -1.28 -5.46
N ASP A 34 4.03 -2.08 -4.49
CA ASP A 34 4.73 -1.60 -3.29
C ASP A 34 6.08 -0.92 -3.60
N PRO A 35 7.01 -1.56 -4.34
CA PRO A 35 8.26 -0.88 -4.71
C PRO A 35 8.00 0.31 -5.64
N LEU A 36 6.98 0.25 -6.50
CA LEU A 36 6.59 1.39 -7.32
C LEU A 36 6.11 2.56 -6.46
N ALA A 37 5.31 2.31 -5.43
CA ALA A 37 4.84 3.33 -4.48
C ALA A 37 6.01 3.93 -3.69
N ALA A 38 6.97 3.11 -3.25
CA ALA A 38 8.19 3.58 -2.62
C ALA A 38 9.00 4.49 -3.55
N VAL A 39 9.24 4.07 -4.80
CA VAL A 39 9.94 4.88 -5.81
C VAL A 39 9.19 6.19 -6.07
N LEU A 40 7.86 6.14 -6.20
CA LEU A 40 7.04 7.34 -6.37
C LEU A 40 7.12 8.26 -5.15
N LEU A 41 7.21 7.76 -3.93
CA LEU A 41 7.40 8.61 -2.74
C LEU A 41 8.69 9.42 -2.81
N PHE A 42 9.76 8.86 -3.40
CA PHE A 42 11.02 9.58 -3.60
C PHE A 42 10.99 10.53 -4.79
N VAL A 43 10.45 10.10 -5.94
CA VAL A 43 10.50 10.87 -7.19
C VAL A 43 9.37 11.90 -7.30
N LYS A 44 8.14 11.49 -6.99
CA LYS A 44 6.92 12.30 -7.04
C LYS A 44 6.09 12.06 -5.78
N PRO A 45 6.53 12.59 -4.62
CA PRO A 45 5.96 12.29 -3.31
C PRO A 45 4.44 12.40 -3.21
N ARG A 46 3.81 13.33 -3.93
CA ARG A 46 2.35 13.44 -4.01
C ARG A 46 1.70 12.22 -4.68
N ALA A 47 2.22 11.80 -5.82
CA ALA A 47 1.73 10.59 -6.49
C ALA A 47 2.00 9.34 -5.64
N GLY A 48 3.15 9.29 -4.95
CA GLY A 48 3.49 8.22 -4.02
C GLY A 48 2.51 8.10 -2.86
N ILE A 49 2.19 9.21 -2.17
CA ILE A 49 1.21 9.22 -1.08
C ILE A 49 -0.14 8.71 -1.56
N GLY A 50 -0.60 9.16 -2.74
CA GLY A 50 -1.86 8.70 -3.33
C GLY A 50 -1.84 7.21 -3.65
N LEU A 51 -0.76 6.71 -4.26
CA LEU A 51 -0.61 5.31 -4.62
C LEU A 51 -0.52 4.41 -3.37
N THR A 52 0.25 4.81 -2.35
CA THR A 52 0.34 4.08 -1.07
C THR A 52 -1.01 4.00 -0.37
N ALA A 53 -1.77 5.11 -0.30
CA ALA A 53 -3.10 5.10 0.30
C ALA A 53 -4.07 4.18 -0.47
N LEU A 54 -4.00 4.19 -1.80
CA LEU A 54 -4.83 3.31 -2.64
C LEU A 54 -4.50 1.84 -2.43
N ILE A 55 -3.20 1.48 -2.40
CA ILE A 55 -2.74 0.11 -2.17
C ILE A 55 -3.27 -0.43 -0.84
N ILE A 56 -3.05 0.31 0.26
CA ILE A 56 -3.47 -0.12 1.60
C ILE A 56 -4.99 -0.20 1.71
N PHE A 57 -5.71 0.73 1.08
CA PHE A 57 -7.17 0.70 1.04
C PHE A 57 -7.69 -0.55 0.33
N SER A 58 -7.13 -0.87 -0.85
CA SER A 58 -7.47 -2.10 -1.57
C SER A 58 -7.12 -3.34 -0.77
N ASP A 59 -6.00 -3.34 -0.03
CA ASP A 59 -5.55 -4.52 0.73
C ASP A 59 -6.48 -4.83 1.89
N VAL A 60 -6.89 -3.80 2.64
CA VAL A 60 -7.87 -3.95 3.72
C VAL A 60 -9.22 -4.41 3.18
N ILE A 61 -9.70 -3.90 2.04
CA ILE A 61 -10.95 -4.38 1.43
C ILE A 61 -10.85 -5.86 1.06
N HIS A 62 -9.75 -6.24 0.40
CA HIS A 62 -9.53 -7.61 -0.04
C HIS A 62 -9.47 -8.57 1.15
N ASN A 63 -8.79 -8.18 2.23
CA ASN A 63 -8.71 -8.95 3.46
C ASN A 63 -10.02 -8.92 4.26
N THR A 64 -10.81 -7.84 4.20
CA THR A 64 -12.16 -7.78 4.81
C THR A 64 -13.08 -8.81 4.17
N TYR A 65 -13.00 -9.00 2.85
CA TYR A 65 -13.76 -10.04 2.15
C TYR A 65 -13.42 -11.44 2.69
N TYR A 66 -12.13 -11.75 2.86
CA TYR A 66 -11.71 -13.02 3.44
C TYR A 66 -12.14 -13.21 4.90
N VAL A 67 -12.05 -12.14 5.70
CA VAL A 67 -12.50 -12.14 7.10
C VAL A 67 -14.01 -12.35 7.19
N ALA A 68 -14.80 -11.74 6.31
CA ALA A 68 -16.25 -11.90 6.28
C ALA A 68 -16.67 -13.33 5.87
N VAL A 69 -15.94 -13.96 4.95
CA VAL A 69 -16.20 -15.35 4.52
C VAL A 69 -15.74 -16.37 5.58
N SER A 70 -14.66 -16.06 6.32
CA SER A 70 -14.03 -16.99 7.28
C SER A 70 -14.39 -16.71 8.75
N ASP A 71 -15.20 -15.69 8.99
CA ASP A 71 -15.62 -15.16 10.31
C ASP A 71 -14.47 -14.81 11.27
N GLN A 72 -13.35 -14.30 10.75
CA GLN A 72 -12.12 -14.02 11.51
C GLN A 72 -11.91 -12.55 11.88
N TRP A 73 -12.98 -11.87 12.32
CA TRP A 73 -12.97 -10.41 12.55
C TRP A 73 -11.99 -9.92 13.62
N THR A 74 -11.66 -10.77 14.59
CA THR A 74 -10.74 -10.48 15.69
C THR A 74 -9.30 -10.89 15.41
N ASN A 75 -8.99 -11.34 14.19
CA ASN A 75 -7.65 -11.73 13.82
C ASN A 75 -6.71 -10.50 13.93
N LEU A 76 -5.66 -10.63 14.74
CA LEU A 76 -4.73 -9.56 15.04
C LEU A 76 -4.04 -9.02 13.76
N PHE A 77 -3.84 -9.88 12.77
CA PHE A 77 -3.33 -9.50 11.45
C PHE A 77 -4.26 -8.51 10.76
N TYR A 78 -5.56 -8.82 10.65
CA TYR A 78 -6.56 -7.94 10.07
C TYR A 78 -6.69 -6.62 10.84
N LEU A 79 -6.75 -6.68 12.18
CA LEU A 79 -6.83 -5.48 13.03
C LEU A 79 -5.62 -4.55 12.82
N SER A 80 -4.43 -5.12 12.68
CA SER A 80 -3.22 -4.33 12.40
C SER A 80 -3.26 -3.62 11.04
N GLN A 81 -3.83 -4.25 10.01
CA GLN A 81 -3.99 -3.63 8.69
C GLN A 81 -4.99 -2.49 8.71
N VAL A 82 -6.12 -2.65 9.40
CA VAL A 82 -7.11 -1.58 9.59
C VAL A 82 -6.49 -0.42 10.37
N GLY A 83 -5.74 -0.71 11.44
CA GLY A 83 -5.00 0.31 12.19
C GLY A 83 -3.98 1.07 11.32
N PHE A 84 -3.25 0.34 10.46
CA PHE A 84 -2.31 0.94 9.53
C PHE A 84 -3.00 1.80 8.46
N LEU A 85 -4.15 1.37 7.93
CA LEU A 85 -4.98 2.16 7.03
C LEU A 85 -5.39 3.49 7.65
N VAL A 86 -5.91 3.46 8.89
CA VAL A 86 -6.29 4.68 9.62
C VAL A 86 -5.09 5.61 9.77
N LEU A 87 -3.92 5.06 10.13
CA LEU A 87 -2.69 5.83 10.28
C LEU A 87 -2.26 6.47 8.96
N VAL A 88 -2.26 5.72 7.84
CA VAL A 88 -1.89 6.27 6.53
C VAL A 88 -2.88 7.33 6.06
N PHE A 89 -4.18 7.14 6.26
CA PHE A 89 -5.17 8.16 5.92
C PHE A 89 -5.01 9.42 6.77
N ALA A 90 -4.71 9.29 8.07
CA ALA A 90 -4.45 10.42 8.96
C ALA A 90 -3.16 11.16 8.61
N LEU A 91 -2.09 10.44 8.26
CA LEU A 91 -0.79 11.03 7.91
C LEU A 91 -0.74 11.56 6.48
N SER A 92 -1.52 11.03 5.54
CA SER A 92 -1.55 11.45 4.14
C SER A 92 -1.80 12.96 3.94
N PRO A 93 -2.80 13.62 4.57
CA PRO A 93 -2.98 15.06 4.42
C PRO A 93 -1.86 15.87 5.09
N ILE A 94 -1.26 15.36 6.17
CA ILE A 94 -0.14 16.01 6.86
C ILE A 94 1.10 15.99 5.97
N ALA A 95 1.44 14.82 5.42
CA ALA A 95 2.54 14.66 4.47
C ALA A 95 2.33 15.54 3.23
N TRP A 96 1.11 15.55 2.67
CA TRP A 96 0.76 16.38 1.52
C TRP A 96 0.89 17.88 1.78
N ARG A 97 0.50 18.34 2.98
CA ARG A 97 0.67 19.74 3.40
C ARG A 97 2.14 20.09 3.63
N GLY A 98 2.93 19.22 4.26
CA GLY A 98 4.36 19.42 4.45
C GLY A 98 5.13 19.57 3.13
N LEU A 99 4.71 18.86 2.08
CA LEU A 99 5.23 18.99 0.71
C LEU A 99 4.87 20.32 0.03
N ARG A 100 3.77 20.96 0.42
CA ARG A 100 3.38 22.29 -0.09
C ARG A 100 4.21 23.40 0.55
N SER A 101 4.61 23.22 1.80
CA SER A 101 5.43 24.18 2.56
C SER A 101 6.89 24.23 2.12
N ARG A 102 7.42 23.17 1.49
CA ARG A 102 8.75 23.18 0.83
C ARG A 102 8.70 23.81 -0.57
N THR A 103 7.94 24.88 -0.74
CA THR A 103 8.16 25.75 -1.90
C THR A 103 9.53 26.41 -1.71
N PRO A 104 10.46 26.33 -2.68
CA PRO A 104 11.76 26.97 -2.54
C PRO A 104 11.54 28.46 -2.28
N ILE A 105 12.10 28.98 -1.19
CA ILE A 105 12.41 30.41 -1.11
C ILE A 105 13.29 30.67 -2.32
N ARG A 106 12.71 31.29 -3.36
CA ARG A 106 13.46 31.79 -4.51
C ARG A 106 14.35 32.90 -3.96
N GLY A 107 15.59 32.55 -3.60
CA GLY A 107 16.64 33.51 -3.35
C GLY A 107 16.90 34.33 -4.60
N GLY A 108 16.95 35.64 -4.43
CA GLY A 108 17.13 36.67 -5.44
C GLY A 108 16.37 37.90 -4.96
N GLY A 109 16.91 38.72 -4.07
CA GLY A 109 18.16 39.44 -4.24
C GLY A 109 17.79 40.86 -4.66
N ALA A 110 17.47 41.70 -3.68
CA ALA A 110 17.32 43.14 -3.86
C ALA A 110 18.20 43.83 -2.81
N CYS A 111 19.50 43.90 -3.10
CA CYS A 111 20.34 45.00 -2.69
C CYS A 111 20.49 45.88 -3.93
N GLY A 112 20.13 47.16 -3.81
CA GLY A 112 20.15 48.15 -4.89
C GLY A 112 19.10 49.22 -4.66
#